data_AF-A0A9X0YNH5-F1
#
_entry.id   AF-A0A9X0YNH5-F1
#
_cell.length_a   1.000
_cell.length_b   1.000
_cell.length_c   1.000
_cell.angle_alpha   90.00
_cell.angle_beta   90.00
_cell.angle_gamma   90.00
#
_symmetry.space_group_name_H-M   'P 1'
#
loop_
_entity.id
_entity.type
_entity.pdbx_description
1 polymer ?
#
loop_
_entity_poly.entity_id
_entity_poly.type
_entity_poly.pdbx_seq_one_letter_code
_entity_poly.pdbx_strand_id
1 'polypeptide(L)'
;MSRKNLQHITLKSIAHLSHEVDKYSDANLEAVQHLDFVAGIPPFLRGISSTMYVTSPWNIIQSNIYTSSEEYNTFLKHRVKAGQRTFLFDLNTQDETHSLPETLTDFETIFKDIPLDKITILLKNTSYALPILAYYSELADTQGLALNTIKGGFSIDVLECLSDSEHGYINSVMFSNDILPNFNRIEISGDSLKTKEFNPEMELALMLTCGVTYIQKGLNLGLQIDDIASRLSFNFSIGIQHFTEIAKLRAARLLWAKIITAYQPKSNASSALQIHCNTQHFDTFDDYDVLAKSTIGAAAAVFAGTQDLQIQTTNIVNVESQNIHAFLKAETQITKTVDPWAGSYYVEKETHELALNTWKLIEEFQKTGDIPEDIQSELATYKSATIPHTDSLKNGPSDRDEKAVSSALINLEDELKHNRNTVLKSTIAAVKNQATLSEIVKLLN
;
A
#
# COMPACT_ATOMS: atom_id res chain seq x y z
N MET A 1 18.41 -10.44 35.87
CA MET A 1 16.98 -10.79 35.89
C MET A 1 16.48 -10.78 34.46
N SER A 2 15.91 -11.88 33.95
CA SER A 2 15.35 -11.89 32.59
C SER A 2 14.08 -11.03 32.55
N ARG A 3 13.71 -10.52 31.36
CA ARG A 3 12.48 -9.72 31.16
C ARG A 3 11.21 -10.46 31.67
N LYS A 4 11.23 -11.79 31.71
CA LYS A 4 10.11 -12.62 32.23
C LYS A 4 9.83 -12.41 33.72
N ASN A 5 10.82 -12.07 34.54
CA ASN A 5 10.62 -11.94 35.99
C ASN A 5 9.84 -10.69 36.43
N LEU A 6 9.58 -9.74 35.52
CA LEU A 6 8.84 -8.50 35.83
C LEU A 6 7.32 -8.65 35.69
N GLN A 7 6.84 -9.66 34.95
CA GLN A 7 5.40 -9.88 34.70
C GLN A 7 4.64 -10.46 35.91
N HIS A 8 5.37 -10.88 36.96
CA HIS A 8 4.81 -11.53 38.15
C HIS A 8 4.84 -10.64 39.40
N ILE A 9 5.07 -9.33 39.25
CA ILE A 9 4.89 -8.40 40.37
C ILE A 9 3.41 -8.41 40.75
N THR A 10 3.12 -9.10 41.85
CA THR A 10 1.78 -9.12 42.42
C THR A 10 1.60 -7.81 43.19
N LEU A 11 1.04 -6.80 42.53
CA LEU A 11 0.55 -5.61 43.21
C LEU A 11 -0.57 -6.06 44.16
N LYS A 12 -0.49 -5.71 45.46
CA LYS A 12 -1.57 -5.99 46.41
C LYS A 12 -2.86 -5.39 45.85
N SER A 13 -3.82 -6.25 45.53
CA SER A 13 -4.95 -5.92 44.67
C SER A 13 -5.91 -4.91 45.30
N ILE A 14 -6.46 -4.03 44.46
CA ILE A 14 -7.71 -3.32 44.74
C ILE A 14 -8.82 -4.35 44.53
N ALA A 15 -9.43 -4.80 45.62
CA ALA A 15 -10.38 -5.92 45.66
C ALA A 15 -11.78 -5.63 45.06
N HIS A 16 -11.95 -4.61 44.21
CA HIS A 16 -13.28 -4.10 43.81
C HIS A 16 -13.56 -4.00 42.30
N LEU A 17 -12.79 -4.65 41.44
CA LEU A 17 -13.13 -4.75 40.02
C LEU A 17 -13.35 -6.22 39.64
N SER A 18 -14.60 -6.67 39.78
CA SER A 18 -15.07 -7.99 39.34
C SER A 18 -15.40 -7.97 37.85
N HIS A 19 -14.36 -7.94 37.02
CA HIS A 19 -14.44 -8.49 35.67
C HIS A 19 -13.55 -9.73 35.63
N GLU A 20 -14.06 -10.83 35.08
CA GLU A 20 -13.21 -11.97 34.69
C GLU A 20 -12.22 -11.47 33.65
N VAL A 21 -11.05 -11.03 34.09
CA VAL A 21 -9.95 -10.68 33.19
C VAL A 21 -9.32 -12.00 32.76
N ASP A 22 -9.35 -12.28 31.47
CA ASP A 22 -8.62 -13.41 30.88
C ASP A 22 -7.15 -13.34 31.31
N LYS A 23 -6.68 -14.37 32.02
CA LYS A 23 -5.31 -14.46 32.51
C LYS A 23 -4.47 -15.27 31.53
N TYR A 24 -3.49 -14.64 30.92
CA TYR A 24 -2.50 -15.32 30.08
C TYR A 24 -1.30 -15.77 30.92
N SER A 25 -0.76 -16.95 30.62
CA SER A 25 0.35 -17.59 31.34
C SER A 25 1.25 -18.39 30.40
N ASP A 26 2.34 -18.96 30.91
CA ASP A 26 3.24 -19.83 30.14
C ASP A 26 2.51 -20.99 29.47
N ALA A 27 1.39 -21.48 30.03
CA ALA A 27 0.57 -22.53 29.42
C ALA A 27 0.00 -22.12 28.05
N ASN A 28 -0.20 -20.81 27.80
CA ASN A 28 -0.64 -20.31 26.50
C ASN A 28 0.44 -20.37 25.42
N LEU A 29 1.71 -20.59 25.81
CA LEU A 29 2.82 -20.70 24.89
C LEU A 29 3.15 -22.15 24.49
N GLU A 30 2.51 -23.16 25.09
CA GLU A 30 2.83 -24.57 24.85
C GLU A 30 2.67 -24.98 23.37
N ALA A 31 1.71 -24.39 22.66
CA ALA A 31 1.47 -24.63 21.23
C ALA A 31 2.26 -23.66 20.30
N VAL A 32 2.91 -22.64 20.85
CA VAL A 32 3.56 -21.58 20.07
C VAL A 32 4.97 -21.99 19.65
N GLN A 33 5.18 -22.13 18.34
CA GLN A 33 6.46 -22.60 17.78
C GLN A 33 7.43 -21.48 17.36
N HIS A 34 7.00 -20.22 17.46
CA HIS A 34 7.70 -19.08 16.82
C HIS A 34 8.52 -18.21 17.79
N LEU A 35 8.67 -18.63 19.05
CA LEU A 35 9.28 -17.83 20.13
C LEU A 35 10.77 -17.53 19.92
N ASP A 36 11.49 -18.40 19.23
CA ASP A 36 12.94 -18.31 19.05
C ASP A 36 13.35 -17.52 17.79
N PHE A 37 12.39 -17.02 17.01
CA PHE A 37 12.70 -16.20 15.85
C PHE A 37 13.25 -14.82 16.24
N VAL A 38 14.16 -14.31 15.40
CA VAL A 38 14.80 -13.01 15.56
C VAL A 38 14.45 -12.08 14.38
N ALA A 39 14.69 -10.78 14.54
CA ALA A 39 14.49 -9.81 13.47
C ALA A 39 15.61 -9.89 12.42
N GLY A 40 15.29 -9.55 11.18
CA GLY A 40 16.26 -9.53 10.08
C GLY A 40 16.65 -10.90 9.51
N ILE A 41 16.05 -11.98 10.01
CA ILE A 41 16.26 -13.34 9.51
C ILE A 41 14.88 -13.96 9.23
N PRO A 42 14.68 -14.69 8.12
CA PRO A 42 13.44 -15.41 7.87
C PRO A 42 13.03 -16.25 9.10
N PRO A 43 11.76 -16.21 9.52
CA PRO A 43 10.60 -15.69 8.80
C PRO A 43 10.27 -14.20 9.08
N PHE A 44 11.24 -13.41 9.55
CA PHE A 44 11.13 -11.96 9.79
C PHE A 44 10.00 -11.57 10.76
N LEU A 45 9.58 -12.48 11.63
CA LEU A 45 8.48 -12.29 12.59
C LEU A 45 8.61 -10.96 13.36
N ARG A 46 9.82 -10.66 13.80
CA ARG A 46 10.14 -9.51 14.67
C ARG A 46 10.56 -8.25 13.89
N GLY A 47 10.45 -8.29 12.56
CA GLY A 47 10.84 -7.21 11.65
C GLY A 47 11.83 -7.66 10.57
N ILE A 48 11.81 -6.94 9.43
CA ILE A 48 12.64 -7.24 8.24
C ILE A 48 14.13 -6.94 8.40
N SER A 49 14.53 -6.16 9.39
CA SER A 49 15.93 -5.80 9.67
C SER A 49 16.28 -6.17 11.11
N SER A 50 17.54 -6.55 11.36
CA SER A 50 18.01 -6.93 12.69
C SER A 50 17.96 -5.78 13.70
N THR A 51 18.03 -4.53 13.24
CA THR A 51 18.04 -3.34 14.10
C THR A 51 16.73 -2.54 14.05
N MET A 52 15.88 -2.75 13.05
CA MET A 52 14.64 -1.97 12.81
C MET A 52 14.85 -0.48 13.15
N TYR A 53 14.02 0.08 14.03
CA TYR A 53 14.03 1.50 14.37
C TYR A 53 15.17 1.96 15.26
N VAL A 54 15.98 1.04 15.81
CA VAL A 54 17.16 1.40 16.59
C VAL A 54 18.15 2.17 15.71
N THR A 55 18.18 1.87 14.41
CA THR A 55 19.00 2.59 13.41
C THR A 55 18.22 3.65 12.66
N SER A 56 17.03 3.32 12.14
CA SER A 56 16.24 4.21 11.30
C SER A 56 14.75 4.04 11.57
N PRO A 57 14.02 5.08 12.03
CA PRO A 57 12.58 4.98 12.24
C PRO A 57 11.83 4.76 10.93
N TRP A 58 10.55 4.43 11.02
CA TRP A 58 9.66 4.32 9.87
C TRP A 58 9.62 5.62 9.05
N ASN A 59 9.37 5.46 7.76
CA ASN A 59 9.14 6.57 6.84
C ASN A 59 7.75 7.16 7.07
N ILE A 60 7.64 8.48 6.93
CA ILE A 60 6.36 9.16 7.00
C ILE A 60 5.82 9.29 5.58
N ILE A 61 4.69 8.64 5.30
CA ILE A 61 3.93 8.82 4.06
C ILE A 61 2.62 9.48 4.47
N GLN A 62 2.38 10.69 3.98
CA GLN A 62 1.10 11.37 4.15
C GLN A 62 0.52 11.63 2.78
N SER A 63 -0.79 11.46 2.66
CA SER A 63 -1.59 11.88 1.51
C SER A 63 -2.49 13.04 1.92
N ASN A 64 -3.07 13.72 0.93
CA ASN A 64 -4.05 14.77 1.17
C ASN A 64 -5.05 14.82 0.04
N ILE A 65 -6.22 15.40 0.34
CA ILE A 65 -7.20 15.79 -0.66
C ILE A 65 -6.78 17.13 -1.26
N TYR A 66 -6.88 17.25 -2.57
CA TYR A 66 -6.50 18.45 -3.32
C TYR A 66 -7.52 18.72 -4.41
N THR A 67 -7.83 19.99 -4.61
CA THR A 67 -8.86 20.43 -5.58
C THR A 67 -8.25 21.08 -6.82
N SER A 68 -6.94 21.35 -6.81
CA SER A 68 -6.19 21.93 -7.93
C SER A 68 -4.75 21.42 -8.01
N SER A 69 -4.14 21.56 -9.18
CA SER A 69 -2.74 21.22 -9.44
C SER A 69 -1.77 22.03 -8.56
N GLU A 70 -2.08 23.30 -8.30
CA GLU A 70 -1.29 24.21 -7.47
C GLU A 70 -1.34 23.86 -5.98
N GLU A 71 -2.52 23.49 -5.48
CA GLU A 71 -2.68 22.97 -4.12
C GLU A 71 -1.86 21.69 -3.93
N TYR A 72 -1.93 20.79 -4.91
CA TYR A 72 -1.16 19.55 -4.82
C TYR A 72 0.35 19.80 -4.90
N ASN A 73 0.82 20.71 -5.78
CA ASN A 73 2.23 21.11 -5.82
C ASN A 73 2.71 21.67 -4.48
N THR A 74 1.90 22.53 -3.85
CA THR A 74 2.20 23.13 -2.54
C THR A 74 2.35 22.04 -1.47
N PHE A 75 1.43 21.07 -1.47
CA PHE A 75 1.52 19.91 -0.59
C PHE A 75 2.80 19.10 -0.85
N LEU A 76 3.09 18.71 -2.10
CA LEU A 76 4.27 17.93 -2.46
C LEU A 76 5.56 18.63 -2.02
N LYS A 77 5.70 19.95 -2.27
CA LYS A 77 6.85 20.75 -1.84
C LYS A 77 7.03 20.71 -0.33
N HIS A 78 5.95 20.91 0.43
CA HIS A 78 5.97 20.87 1.88
C HIS A 78 6.44 19.50 2.40
N ARG A 79 5.91 18.42 1.83
CA ARG A 79 6.25 17.04 2.22
C ARG A 79 7.67 16.63 1.83
N VAL A 80 8.15 17.00 0.64
CA VAL A 80 9.53 16.78 0.20
C VAL A 80 10.51 17.49 1.14
N LYS A 81 10.20 18.72 1.54
CA LYS A 81 10.98 19.49 2.52
C LYS A 81 10.99 18.83 3.91
N ALA A 82 9.87 18.23 4.31
CA ALA A 82 9.76 17.44 5.54
C ALA A 82 10.43 16.06 5.48
N GLY A 83 11.04 15.68 4.35
CA GLY A 83 11.81 14.45 4.18
C GLY A 83 11.04 13.27 3.60
N GLN A 84 9.75 13.42 3.28
CA GLN A 84 8.98 12.38 2.59
C GLN A 84 9.54 12.17 1.17
N ARG A 85 9.62 10.91 0.76
CA ARG A 85 10.15 10.51 -0.56
C ARG A 85 9.18 9.67 -1.36
N THR A 86 8.25 8.97 -0.71
CA THR A 86 7.20 8.20 -1.38
C THR A 86 5.89 8.96 -1.32
N PHE A 87 5.17 9.01 -2.43
CA PHE A 87 3.88 9.70 -2.56
C PHE A 87 2.87 8.76 -3.20
N LEU A 88 1.72 8.62 -2.55
CA LEU A 88 0.56 7.97 -3.14
C LEU A 88 -0.19 9.01 -3.97
N PHE A 89 -0.40 8.71 -5.24
CA PHE A 89 -1.21 9.49 -6.15
C PHE A 89 -2.53 8.73 -6.33
N ASP A 90 -3.58 9.21 -5.66
CA ASP A 90 -4.89 8.58 -5.74
C ASP A 90 -5.56 9.00 -7.06
N LEU A 91 -5.85 8.00 -7.90
CA LEU A 91 -6.51 8.22 -9.18
C LEU A 91 -8.01 7.96 -9.11
N ASN A 92 -8.58 7.73 -7.93
CA ASN A 92 -10.02 7.55 -7.79
C ASN A 92 -10.76 8.89 -7.96
N THR A 93 -11.70 8.93 -8.90
CA THR A 93 -12.56 10.10 -9.18
C THR A 93 -13.95 9.98 -8.57
N GLN A 94 -14.25 8.88 -7.86
CA GLN A 94 -15.57 8.66 -7.25
C GLN A 94 -15.85 9.64 -6.10
N ASP A 95 -14.80 10.06 -5.40
CA ASP A 95 -14.90 11.20 -4.49
C ASP A 95 -14.74 12.46 -5.35
N GLU A 96 -15.85 13.18 -5.62
CA GLU A 96 -15.93 14.44 -6.40
C GLU A 96 -15.00 15.58 -5.88
N THR A 97 -14.21 15.31 -4.86
CA THR A 97 -13.28 16.21 -4.19
C THR A 97 -11.90 16.27 -4.85
N HIS A 98 -11.51 15.26 -5.64
CA HIS A 98 -10.20 15.19 -6.30
C HIS A 98 -10.26 15.53 -7.79
N SER A 99 -9.52 16.55 -8.23
CA SER A 99 -9.34 16.81 -9.66
C SER A 99 -8.07 16.12 -10.16
N LEU A 100 -8.22 15.11 -11.00
CA LEU A 100 -7.09 14.55 -11.76
C LEU A 100 -6.56 15.60 -12.75
N PRO A 101 -5.25 15.55 -13.09
CA PRO A 101 -4.68 16.38 -14.13
C PRO A 101 -5.24 15.95 -15.49
N GLU A 102 -5.97 16.85 -16.16
CA GLU A 102 -6.58 16.56 -17.45
C GLU A 102 -5.58 16.69 -18.60
N THR A 103 -4.59 17.56 -18.44
CA THR A 103 -3.59 17.87 -19.46
C THR A 103 -2.16 17.67 -18.94
N LEU A 104 -1.19 17.60 -19.87
CA LEU A 104 0.23 17.59 -19.51
C LEU A 104 0.63 18.84 -18.71
N THR A 105 0.07 20.00 -19.04
CA THR A 105 0.33 21.27 -18.33
C THR A 105 -0.15 21.24 -16.88
N ASP A 106 -1.28 20.59 -16.60
CA ASP A 106 -1.75 20.37 -15.23
C ASP A 106 -0.75 19.51 -14.46
N PHE A 107 -0.28 18.44 -15.09
CA PHE A 107 0.69 17.52 -14.51
C PHE A 107 2.06 18.19 -14.27
N GLU A 108 2.53 19.02 -15.20
CA GLU A 108 3.70 19.89 -15.05
C GLU A 108 3.54 20.82 -13.84
N THR A 109 2.36 21.38 -13.65
CA THR A 109 2.05 22.27 -12.52
C THR A 109 2.15 21.52 -11.19
N ILE A 110 1.61 20.31 -11.10
CA ILE A 110 1.69 19.46 -9.90
C ILE A 110 3.16 19.22 -9.50
N PHE A 111 4.05 18.94 -10.46
CA PHE A 111 5.43 18.55 -10.20
C PHE A 111 6.45 19.68 -10.38
N LYS A 112 6.01 20.91 -10.58
CA LYS A 112 6.88 22.08 -10.71
C LYS A 112 7.81 22.22 -9.49
N ASP A 113 9.12 22.27 -9.74
CA ASP A 113 10.19 22.32 -8.73
C ASP A 113 10.22 21.11 -7.76
N ILE A 114 9.64 19.96 -8.16
CA ILE A 114 9.76 18.70 -7.42
C ILE A 114 10.87 17.84 -8.06
N PRO A 115 11.85 17.34 -7.29
CA PRO A 115 12.93 16.52 -7.84
C PRO A 115 12.44 15.08 -8.12
N LEU A 116 11.99 14.82 -9.35
CA LEU A 116 11.38 13.53 -9.74
C LEU A 116 12.32 12.33 -9.54
N ASP A 117 13.61 12.51 -9.76
CA ASP A 117 14.68 11.50 -9.58
C ASP A 117 14.91 11.12 -8.10
N LYS A 118 14.34 11.89 -7.15
CA LYS A 118 14.51 11.72 -5.70
C LYS A 118 13.24 11.27 -5.00
N ILE A 119 12.13 11.14 -5.72
CA ILE A 119 10.86 10.67 -5.16
C ILE A 119 10.43 9.36 -5.82
N THR A 120 9.49 8.69 -5.17
CA THR A 120 8.81 7.50 -5.66
C THR A 120 7.32 7.80 -5.68
N ILE A 121 6.65 7.54 -6.80
CA ILE A 121 5.19 7.69 -6.90
C ILE A 121 4.55 6.31 -6.96
N LEU A 122 3.53 6.08 -6.14
CA LEU A 122 2.64 4.92 -6.23
C LEU A 122 1.30 5.39 -6.80
N LEU A 123 0.88 4.83 -7.94
CA LEU A 123 -0.41 5.12 -8.54
C LEU A 123 -1.45 4.19 -7.94
N LYS A 124 -2.44 4.74 -7.25
CA LYS A 124 -3.58 3.98 -6.74
C LYS A 124 -4.71 4.04 -7.76
N ASN A 125 -5.38 2.90 -8.00
CA ASN A 125 -6.32 2.65 -9.09
C ASN A 125 -5.62 2.59 -10.47
N THR A 126 -5.76 1.47 -11.16
CA THR A 126 -5.05 1.25 -12.42
C THR A 126 -5.74 1.83 -13.66
N SER A 127 -7.03 2.20 -13.57
CA SER A 127 -7.85 2.65 -14.71
C SER A 127 -7.32 3.92 -15.38
N TYR A 128 -6.67 4.81 -14.62
CA TYR A 128 -6.07 6.05 -15.12
C TYR A 128 -4.54 5.99 -15.20
N ALA A 129 -3.93 4.87 -14.87
CA ALA A 129 -2.49 4.83 -14.67
C ALA A 129 -1.72 5.05 -15.97
N LEU A 130 -2.23 4.57 -17.11
CA LEU A 130 -1.54 4.69 -18.39
C LEU A 130 -1.33 6.16 -18.85
N PRO A 131 -2.36 7.03 -18.93
CA PRO A 131 -2.14 8.44 -19.28
C PRO A 131 -1.25 9.17 -18.25
N ILE A 132 -1.41 8.87 -16.96
CA ILE A 132 -0.58 9.47 -15.90
C ILE A 132 0.90 9.07 -16.05
N LEU A 133 1.19 7.83 -16.39
CA LEU A 133 2.55 7.38 -16.67
C LEU A 133 3.14 8.03 -17.92
N ALA A 134 2.31 8.27 -18.94
CA ALA A 134 2.73 8.99 -20.12
C ALA A 134 3.07 10.46 -19.80
N TYR A 135 2.25 11.14 -18.99
CA TYR A 135 2.58 12.48 -18.47
C TYR A 135 3.88 12.46 -17.64
N TYR A 136 4.06 11.46 -16.78
CA TYR A 136 5.25 11.36 -15.94
C TYR A 136 6.53 11.09 -16.75
N SER A 137 6.43 10.25 -17.78
CA SER A 137 7.54 9.98 -18.71
C SER A 137 7.91 11.22 -19.51
N GLU A 138 6.90 11.95 -20.01
CA GLU A 138 7.12 13.17 -20.77
C GLU A 138 7.75 14.27 -19.91
N LEU A 139 7.24 14.46 -18.70
CA LEU A 139 7.79 15.43 -17.77
C LEU A 139 9.25 15.12 -17.40
N ALA A 140 9.60 13.84 -17.24
CA ALA A 140 10.98 13.44 -16.99
C ALA A 140 11.89 13.72 -18.20
N ASP A 141 11.42 13.42 -19.42
CA ASP A 141 12.13 13.68 -20.68
C ASP A 141 12.39 15.18 -20.88
N THR A 142 11.37 16.03 -20.67
CA THR A 142 11.49 17.50 -20.81
C THR A 142 12.42 18.12 -19.76
N GLN A 143 12.53 17.53 -18.57
CA GLN A 143 13.50 17.91 -17.54
C GLN A 143 14.91 17.34 -17.78
N GLY A 144 15.12 16.53 -18.83
CA GLY A 144 16.40 15.90 -19.14
C GLY A 144 16.81 14.81 -18.16
N LEU A 145 15.84 14.22 -17.44
CA LEU A 145 16.09 13.13 -16.51
C LEU A 145 16.16 11.80 -17.26
N ALA A 146 17.11 10.94 -16.87
CA ALA A 146 17.13 9.59 -17.40
C ALA A 146 15.93 8.81 -16.87
N LEU A 147 15.11 8.24 -17.76
CA LEU A 147 13.89 7.52 -17.39
C LEU A 147 14.15 6.31 -16.46
N ASN A 148 15.35 5.74 -16.49
CA ASN A 148 15.77 4.71 -15.55
C ASN A 148 16.02 5.21 -14.12
N THR A 149 16.09 6.52 -13.86
CA THR A 149 16.18 7.07 -12.49
C THR A 149 14.81 7.25 -11.86
N ILE A 150 13.75 7.23 -12.66
CA ILE A 150 12.39 7.45 -12.23
C ILE A 150 11.88 6.20 -11.50
N LYS A 151 11.51 6.38 -10.23
CA LYS A 151 11.01 5.31 -9.36
C LYS A 151 9.52 5.42 -9.17
N GLY A 152 8.86 4.28 -9.12
CA GLY A 152 7.45 4.24 -8.80
C GLY A 152 6.86 2.84 -8.83
N GLY A 153 5.54 2.80 -8.82
CA GLY A 153 4.79 1.57 -8.86
C GLY A 153 3.29 1.80 -8.75
N PHE A 154 2.59 0.74 -8.43
CA PHE A 154 1.13 0.71 -8.37
C PHE A 154 0.71 0.27 -6.98
N SER A 155 -0.34 0.90 -6.46
CA SER A 155 -1.07 0.46 -5.27
C SER A 155 -2.37 -0.17 -5.76
N ILE A 156 -2.39 -1.49 -5.78
CA ILE A 156 -3.48 -2.31 -6.27
C ILE A 156 -4.40 -2.63 -5.10
N ASP A 157 -5.67 -2.28 -5.23
CA ASP A 157 -6.65 -2.63 -4.21
C ASP A 157 -6.89 -4.14 -4.20
N VAL A 158 -7.04 -4.73 -3.01
CA VAL A 158 -7.25 -6.17 -2.87
C VAL A 158 -8.53 -6.65 -3.56
N LEU A 159 -9.60 -5.85 -3.61
CA LEU A 159 -10.81 -6.22 -4.34
C LEU A 159 -10.59 -6.15 -5.85
N GLU A 160 -9.88 -5.13 -6.35
CA GLU A 160 -9.48 -5.02 -7.76
C GLU A 160 -8.70 -6.28 -8.18
N CYS A 161 -7.68 -6.63 -7.39
CA CYS A 161 -6.82 -7.78 -7.60
C CYS A 161 -7.57 -9.11 -7.69
N LEU A 162 -8.61 -9.29 -6.86
CA LEU A 162 -9.41 -10.52 -6.79
C LEU A 162 -10.57 -10.54 -7.81
N SER A 163 -10.85 -9.41 -8.47
CA SER A 163 -12.00 -9.26 -9.36
C SER A 163 -11.74 -9.63 -10.83
N ASP A 164 -10.50 -9.97 -11.20
CA ASP A 164 -10.04 -10.17 -12.60
C ASP A 164 -10.29 -8.96 -13.52
N SER A 165 -10.54 -7.77 -12.99
CA SER A 165 -10.87 -6.56 -13.75
C SER A 165 -9.65 -5.86 -14.39
N GLU A 166 -8.44 -6.37 -14.16
CA GLU A 166 -7.23 -5.66 -14.56
C GLU A 166 -6.98 -5.69 -16.07
N HIS A 167 -6.66 -4.52 -16.60
CA HIS A 167 -6.25 -4.39 -17.98
C HIS A 167 -4.85 -5.00 -18.19
N GLY A 168 -4.72 -5.94 -19.12
CA GLY A 168 -3.45 -6.64 -19.35
C GLY A 168 -2.25 -5.77 -19.74
N TYR A 169 -2.45 -4.50 -20.14
CA TYR A 169 -1.36 -3.54 -20.37
C TYR A 169 -0.68 -3.11 -19.06
N ILE A 170 -1.40 -3.06 -17.94
CA ILE A 170 -0.84 -2.72 -16.62
C ILE A 170 0.19 -3.77 -16.21
N ASN A 171 -0.09 -5.05 -16.45
CA ASN A 171 0.89 -6.12 -16.22
C ASN A 171 2.16 -5.94 -17.06
N SER A 172 2.03 -5.55 -18.33
CA SER A 172 3.20 -5.26 -19.17
C SER A 172 4.02 -4.12 -18.59
N VAL A 173 3.38 -3.07 -18.07
CA VAL A 173 4.07 -1.93 -17.47
C VAL A 173 4.72 -2.30 -16.13
N MET A 174 4.04 -3.10 -15.30
CA MET A 174 4.56 -3.52 -13.99
C MET A 174 5.77 -4.46 -14.09
N PHE A 175 5.76 -5.36 -15.07
CA PHE A 175 6.71 -6.48 -15.11
C PHE A 175 7.75 -6.39 -16.22
N SER A 176 7.44 -5.72 -17.34
CA SER A 176 8.23 -5.78 -18.58
C SER A 176 8.40 -4.42 -19.28
N ASN A 177 8.46 -3.33 -18.50
CA ASN A 177 8.56 -1.97 -19.03
C ASN A 177 10.01 -1.54 -19.30
N ASP A 178 10.34 -1.37 -20.58
CA ASP A 178 11.66 -0.89 -21.00
C ASP A 178 11.82 0.65 -20.90
N ILE A 179 10.71 1.39 -20.82
CA ILE A 179 10.72 2.87 -20.78
C ILE A 179 11.00 3.36 -19.35
N LEU A 180 10.25 2.86 -18.37
CA LEU A 180 10.40 3.17 -16.95
C LEU A 180 10.76 1.90 -16.15
N PRO A 181 11.98 1.36 -16.27
CA PRO A 181 12.34 0.05 -15.70
C PRO A 181 12.28 -0.01 -14.17
N ASN A 182 12.36 1.15 -13.50
CA ASN A 182 12.26 1.28 -12.03
C ASN A 182 10.87 1.71 -11.55
N PHE A 183 9.88 1.77 -12.44
CA PHE A 183 8.46 1.91 -12.11
C PHE A 183 7.81 0.53 -12.01
N ASN A 184 8.23 -0.25 -11.01
CA ASN A 184 7.96 -1.68 -10.93
C ASN A 184 7.52 -2.14 -9.54
N ARG A 185 7.33 -1.21 -8.58
CA ARG A 185 6.79 -1.57 -7.26
C ARG A 185 5.32 -1.94 -7.37
N ILE A 186 4.90 -2.90 -6.54
CA ILE A 186 3.53 -3.36 -6.48
C ILE A 186 3.16 -3.41 -5.00
N GLU A 187 2.31 -2.49 -4.58
CA GLU A 187 1.73 -2.46 -3.24
C GLU A 187 0.34 -3.09 -3.30
N ILE A 188 0.10 -4.14 -2.50
CA ILE A 188 -1.24 -4.68 -2.29
C ILE A 188 -1.89 -3.90 -1.15
N SER A 189 -2.95 -3.15 -1.46
CA SER A 189 -3.64 -2.29 -0.51
C SER A 189 -4.94 -2.92 0.00
N GLY A 190 -5.11 -2.92 1.32
CA GLY A 190 -6.34 -3.32 2.00
C GLY A 190 -7.29 -2.15 2.27
N ASP A 191 -7.10 -0.98 1.62
CA ASP A 191 -7.90 0.23 1.89
C ASP A 191 -9.41 -0.01 1.72
N SER A 192 -9.85 -0.78 0.72
CA SER A 192 -11.27 -1.10 0.52
C SER A 192 -11.86 -2.01 1.60
N LEU A 193 -11.04 -2.79 2.29
CA LEU A 193 -11.49 -3.67 3.38
C LEU A 193 -11.84 -2.88 4.65
N LYS A 194 -11.39 -1.62 4.77
CA LYS A 194 -11.60 -0.75 5.93
C LYS A 194 -13.06 -0.55 6.30
N THR A 195 -13.92 -0.44 5.29
CA THR A 195 -15.35 -0.15 5.47
C THR A 195 -16.17 -1.40 5.77
N LYS A 196 -15.55 -2.58 5.77
CA LYS A 196 -16.24 -3.87 5.66
C LYS A 196 -16.18 -4.75 6.91
N GLU A 197 -15.66 -4.24 8.03
CA GLU A 197 -15.63 -4.94 9.34
C GLU A 197 -15.15 -6.41 9.28
N PHE A 198 -14.24 -6.74 8.36
CA PHE A 198 -13.68 -8.09 8.28
C PHE A 198 -12.88 -8.42 9.53
N ASN A 199 -12.93 -9.70 9.93
CA ASN A 199 -12.02 -10.17 10.96
C ASN A 199 -10.57 -10.15 10.43
N PRO A 200 -9.57 -10.03 11.33
CA PRO A 200 -8.16 -9.93 10.94
C PRO A 200 -7.65 -11.10 10.10
N GLU A 201 -8.15 -12.32 10.34
CA GLU A 201 -7.76 -13.51 9.59
C GLU A 201 -8.19 -13.45 8.12
N MET A 202 -9.42 -12.98 7.85
CA MET A 202 -9.92 -12.79 6.50
C MET A 202 -9.15 -11.71 5.77
N GLU A 203 -8.90 -10.56 6.42
CA GLU A 203 -8.07 -9.49 5.85
C GLU A 203 -6.69 -10.02 5.41
N LEU A 204 -6.00 -10.75 6.31
CA LEU A 204 -4.71 -11.36 5.99
C LEU A 204 -4.80 -12.37 4.84
N ALA A 205 -5.82 -13.24 4.85
CA ALA A 205 -5.98 -14.28 3.84
C ALA A 205 -6.19 -13.68 2.44
N LEU A 206 -7.07 -12.68 2.32
CA LEU A 206 -7.35 -11.98 1.06
C LEU A 206 -6.10 -11.26 0.53
N MET A 207 -5.43 -10.49 1.40
CA MET A 207 -4.24 -9.73 0.99
C MET A 207 -3.10 -10.66 0.55
N LEU A 208 -2.80 -11.70 1.33
CA LEU A 208 -1.73 -12.66 0.99
C LEU A 208 -2.06 -13.46 -0.28
N THR A 209 -3.33 -13.81 -0.48
CA THR A 209 -3.79 -14.47 -1.71
C THR A 209 -3.59 -13.57 -2.93
N CYS A 210 -3.93 -12.28 -2.83
CA CYS A 210 -3.63 -11.32 -3.89
C CYS A 210 -2.12 -11.22 -4.17
N GLY A 211 -1.28 -11.21 -3.13
CA GLY A 211 0.18 -11.27 -3.29
C GLY A 211 0.64 -12.51 -4.07
N VAL A 212 0.05 -13.67 -3.82
CA VAL A 212 0.32 -14.91 -4.57
C VAL A 212 -0.12 -14.78 -6.04
N THR A 213 -1.28 -14.17 -6.31
CA THR A 213 -1.74 -13.89 -7.68
C THR A 213 -0.72 -13.07 -8.45
N TYR A 214 -0.14 -12.05 -7.83
CA TYR A 214 0.89 -11.21 -8.44
C TYR A 214 2.23 -11.92 -8.63
N ILE A 215 2.60 -12.83 -7.72
CA ILE A 215 3.73 -13.74 -7.93
C ILE A 215 3.49 -14.59 -9.19
N GLN A 216 2.31 -15.21 -9.31
CA GLN A 216 1.98 -16.05 -10.46
C GLN A 216 1.98 -15.26 -11.77
N LYS A 217 1.42 -14.05 -11.79
CA LYS A 217 1.47 -13.14 -12.96
C LYS A 217 2.92 -12.86 -13.39
N GLY A 218 3.80 -12.51 -12.45
CA GLY A 218 5.21 -12.26 -12.76
C GLY A 218 5.96 -13.50 -13.27
N LEU A 219 5.72 -14.66 -12.65
CA LEU A 219 6.31 -15.93 -13.08
C LEU A 219 5.85 -16.35 -14.48
N ASN A 220 4.57 -16.15 -14.81
CA ASN A 220 4.02 -16.42 -16.14
C ASN A 220 4.66 -15.53 -17.24
N LEU A 221 5.19 -14.37 -16.85
CA LEU A 221 5.95 -13.48 -17.72
C LEU A 221 7.46 -13.80 -17.75
N GLY A 222 7.90 -14.87 -17.08
CA GLY A 222 9.27 -15.36 -17.08
C GLY A 222 10.21 -14.70 -16.06
N LEU A 223 9.69 -13.85 -15.17
CA LEU A 223 10.49 -13.27 -14.09
C LEU A 223 10.85 -14.32 -13.03
N GLN A 224 11.93 -14.08 -12.30
CA GLN A 224 12.34 -14.93 -11.18
C GLN A 224 11.65 -14.48 -9.89
N ILE A 225 11.44 -15.41 -8.95
CA ILE A 225 10.80 -15.10 -7.67
C ILE A 225 11.50 -13.96 -6.90
N ASP A 226 12.83 -13.90 -6.92
CA ASP A 226 13.59 -12.85 -6.23
C ASP A 226 13.33 -11.45 -6.83
N ASP A 227 13.15 -11.37 -8.16
CA ASP A 227 12.82 -10.12 -8.85
C ASP A 227 11.40 -9.66 -8.55
N ILE A 228 10.46 -10.61 -8.40
CA ILE A 228 9.05 -10.30 -8.13
C ILE A 228 8.87 -9.91 -6.65
N ALA A 229 9.40 -10.73 -5.73
CA ALA A 229 9.22 -10.54 -4.30
C ALA A 229 9.85 -9.23 -3.81
N SER A 230 10.97 -8.80 -4.39
CA SER A 230 11.61 -7.53 -4.06
C SER A 230 10.80 -6.29 -4.46
N ARG A 231 9.78 -6.45 -5.32
CA ARG A 231 8.87 -5.38 -5.76
C ARG A 231 7.59 -5.30 -4.94
N LEU A 232 7.24 -6.34 -4.20
CA LEU A 232 5.97 -6.46 -3.48
C LEU A 232 6.04 -5.83 -2.09
N SER A 233 5.03 -5.01 -1.78
CA SER A 233 4.75 -4.48 -0.45
C SER A 233 3.26 -4.58 -0.15
N PHE A 234 2.90 -4.42 1.11
CA PHE A 234 1.51 -4.56 1.57
C PHE A 234 1.13 -3.34 2.40
N ASN A 235 -0.06 -2.80 2.18
CA ASN A 235 -0.57 -1.66 2.92
C ASN A 235 -1.82 -2.03 3.72
N PHE A 236 -1.65 -2.12 5.04
CA PHE A 236 -2.71 -2.53 5.97
C PHE A 236 -3.38 -1.33 6.63
N SER A 237 -4.70 -1.42 6.80
CA SER A 237 -5.40 -0.54 7.72
C SER A 237 -5.18 -0.97 9.16
N ILE A 238 -4.92 -0.01 10.04
CA ILE A 238 -4.67 -0.25 11.45
C ILE A 238 -5.69 0.48 12.30
N GLY A 239 -6.55 -0.27 12.97
CA GLY A 239 -7.60 0.23 13.85
C GLY A 239 -7.15 0.39 15.30
N ILE A 240 -8.14 0.38 16.20
CA ILE A 240 -7.95 0.60 17.65
C ILE A 240 -7.69 -0.68 18.46
N GLN A 241 -7.82 -1.86 17.84
CA GLN A 241 -7.56 -3.16 18.49
C GLN A 241 -6.04 -3.38 18.64
N HIS A 242 -5.42 -2.59 19.51
CA HIS A 242 -3.98 -2.36 19.54
C HIS A 242 -3.11 -3.64 19.48
N PHE A 243 -3.40 -4.64 20.31
CA PHE A 243 -2.63 -5.87 20.36
C PHE A 243 -2.92 -6.82 19.21
N THR A 244 -4.18 -6.92 18.81
CA THR A 244 -4.60 -7.68 17.62
C THR A 244 -3.93 -7.16 16.36
N GLU A 245 -3.83 -5.84 16.19
CA GLU A 245 -3.12 -5.24 15.05
C GLU A 245 -1.62 -5.55 15.07
N ILE A 246 -0.99 -5.54 16.25
CA ILE A 246 0.41 -5.94 16.40
C ILE A 246 0.59 -7.41 16.02
N ALA A 247 -0.26 -8.30 16.55
CA ALA A 247 -0.24 -9.72 16.25
C ALA A 247 -0.51 -10.01 14.77
N LYS A 248 -1.45 -9.28 14.15
CA LYS A 248 -1.83 -9.39 12.73
C LYS A 248 -0.64 -9.16 11.81
N LEU A 249 0.11 -8.06 11.97
CA LEU A 249 1.24 -7.79 11.08
C LEU A 249 2.45 -8.70 11.37
N ARG A 250 2.62 -9.17 12.61
CA ARG A 250 3.60 -10.22 12.93
C ARG A 250 3.25 -11.53 12.22
N ALA A 251 1.98 -11.94 12.26
CA ALA A 251 1.49 -13.11 11.55
C ALA A 251 1.64 -12.95 10.03
N ALA A 252 1.36 -11.77 9.47
CA ALA A 252 1.53 -11.47 8.06
C ALA A 252 2.96 -11.76 7.56
N ARG A 253 3.98 -11.30 8.31
CA ARG A 253 5.41 -11.55 7.96
C ARG A 253 5.73 -13.04 7.97
N LEU A 254 5.25 -13.76 8.99
CA LEU A 254 5.48 -15.20 9.13
C LEU A 254 4.86 -15.98 7.97
N LEU A 255 3.61 -15.69 7.64
CA LEU A 255 2.88 -16.32 6.55
C LEU A 255 3.49 -15.98 5.19
N TRP A 256 3.86 -14.72 4.96
CA TRP A 256 4.52 -14.31 3.74
C TRP A 256 5.85 -15.03 3.53
N ALA A 257 6.68 -15.12 4.58
CA ALA A 257 7.93 -15.86 4.50
C ALA A 257 7.71 -17.34 4.18
N LYS A 258 6.66 -17.96 4.74
CA LYS A 258 6.26 -19.34 4.41
C LYS A 258 5.84 -19.48 2.94
N ILE A 259 5.04 -18.54 2.43
CA ILE A 259 4.60 -18.51 1.02
C ILE A 259 5.82 -18.38 0.09
N ILE A 260 6.66 -17.38 0.29
CA ILE A 260 7.82 -17.13 -0.58
C ILE A 260 8.79 -18.31 -0.56
N THR A 261 9.02 -18.93 0.61
CA THR A 261 9.92 -20.10 0.71
C THR A 261 9.49 -21.27 -0.18
N ALA A 262 8.18 -21.44 -0.43
CA ALA A 262 7.68 -22.48 -1.33
C ALA A 262 8.15 -22.30 -2.79
N TYR A 263 8.47 -21.07 -3.19
CA TYR A 263 9.02 -20.73 -4.51
C TYR A 263 10.56 -20.83 -4.58
N GLN A 264 11.22 -21.26 -3.49
CA GLN A 264 12.67 -21.50 -3.43
C GLN A 264 13.51 -20.27 -3.88
N PRO A 265 13.34 -19.09 -3.24
CA PRO A 265 14.11 -17.90 -3.58
C PRO A 265 15.60 -18.14 -3.34
N LYS A 266 16.46 -17.49 -4.14
CA LYS A 266 17.91 -17.54 -3.91
C LYS A 266 18.31 -16.59 -2.79
N SER A 267 17.55 -15.51 -2.58
CA SER A 267 17.80 -14.51 -1.56
C SER A 267 16.82 -14.64 -0.40
N ASN A 268 17.34 -14.70 0.83
CA ASN A 268 16.51 -14.63 2.03
C ASN A 268 15.73 -13.32 2.13
N ALA A 269 16.23 -12.24 1.53
CA ALA A 269 15.55 -10.93 1.54
C ALA A 269 14.21 -10.96 0.78
N SER A 270 14.03 -11.90 -0.15
CA SER A 270 12.78 -12.07 -0.91
C SER A 270 11.61 -12.44 0.01
N SER A 271 11.88 -13.13 1.12
CA SER A 271 10.86 -13.48 2.12
C SER A 271 10.53 -12.32 3.08
N ALA A 272 11.19 -11.18 2.96
CA ALA A 272 11.03 -10.05 3.87
C ALA A 272 9.85 -9.17 3.43
N LEU A 273 8.70 -9.32 4.10
CA LEU A 273 7.49 -8.54 3.81
C LEU A 273 7.67 -7.07 4.20
N GLN A 274 7.67 -6.16 3.22
CA GLN A 274 7.55 -4.72 3.49
C GLN A 274 6.09 -4.37 3.76
N ILE A 275 5.85 -3.77 4.92
CA ILE A 275 4.51 -3.39 5.36
C ILE A 275 4.45 -1.87 5.43
N HIS A 276 3.50 -1.28 4.73
CA HIS A 276 3.02 0.06 4.94
C HIS A 276 1.74 -0.01 5.78
N CYS A 277 1.47 1.03 6.55
CA CYS A 277 0.26 1.11 7.36
C CYS A 277 -0.41 2.45 7.18
N ASN A 278 -1.73 2.40 7.13
CA ASN A 278 -2.61 3.56 7.19
C ASN A 278 -3.46 3.42 8.47
N THR A 279 -3.48 4.40 9.36
CA THR A 279 -4.46 4.35 10.46
C THR A 279 -5.88 4.41 9.89
N GLN A 280 -6.80 3.71 10.53
CA GLN A 280 -8.19 3.62 10.10
C GLN A 280 -8.86 5.01 10.05
N HIS A 281 -9.78 5.20 9.10
CA HIS A 281 -10.65 6.36 9.05
C HIS A 281 -11.74 6.25 10.10
N PHE A 282 -12.03 7.34 10.81
CA PHE A 282 -13.12 7.38 11.80
C PHE A 282 -14.12 8.45 11.41
N ASP A 283 -15.32 8.02 11.05
CA ASP A 283 -16.46 8.90 10.73
C ASP A 283 -17.09 9.45 12.02
N THR A 284 -16.42 10.42 12.65
CA THR A 284 -16.94 11.11 13.84
C THR A 284 -16.69 12.62 13.74
N PHE A 285 -17.62 13.39 14.31
CA PHE A 285 -17.52 14.85 14.38
C PHE A 285 -16.65 15.35 15.55
N ASP A 286 -16.12 14.44 16.39
CA ASP A 286 -15.22 14.79 17.49
C ASP A 286 -13.75 14.61 17.08
N ASP A 287 -13.11 15.73 16.73
CA ASP A 287 -11.69 15.78 16.34
C ASP A 287 -10.78 15.17 17.40
N TYR A 288 -11.08 15.33 18.70
CA TYR A 288 -10.24 14.80 19.78
C TYR A 288 -10.35 13.27 19.88
N ASP A 289 -11.53 12.71 19.61
CA ASP A 289 -11.73 11.26 19.56
C ASP A 289 -10.95 10.65 18.40
N VAL A 290 -11.01 11.25 17.20
CA VAL A 290 -10.19 10.80 16.04
C VAL A 290 -8.71 10.89 16.37
N LEU A 291 -8.26 12.00 16.96
CA LEU A 291 -6.86 12.19 17.32
C LEU A 291 -6.37 11.09 18.27
N ALA A 292 -7.15 10.78 19.31
CA ALA A 292 -6.83 9.73 20.27
C ALA A 292 -6.76 8.35 19.60
N LYS A 293 -7.80 7.97 18.85
CA LYS A 293 -7.87 6.67 18.15
C LYS A 293 -6.75 6.51 17.13
N SER A 294 -6.45 7.56 16.37
CA SER A 294 -5.37 7.56 15.37
C SER A 294 -4.00 7.47 16.03
N THR A 295 -3.81 8.06 17.21
CA THR A 295 -2.59 7.88 18.00
C THR A 295 -2.41 6.41 18.44
N ILE A 296 -3.48 5.75 18.89
CA ILE A 296 -3.45 4.33 19.28
C ILE A 296 -3.16 3.42 18.08
N GLY A 297 -3.82 3.65 16.94
CA GLY A 297 -3.56 2.91 15.70
C GLY A 297 -2.14 3.12 15.18
N ALA A 298 -1.65 4.37 15.19
CA ALA A 298 -0.27 4.69 14.83
C ALA A 298 0.74 3.97 15.74
N ALA A 299 0.50 3.96 17.06
CA ALA A 299 1.35 3.24 18.00
C ALA A 299 1.34 1.73 17.72
N ALA A 300 0.18 1.14 17.43
CA ALA A 300 0.06 -0.28 17.06
C ALA A 300 0.90 -0.59 15.80
N ALA A 301 0.73 0.19 14.74
CA ALA A 301 1.49 0.04 13.49
C ALA A 301 3.01 0.11 13.71
N VAL A 302 3.46 1.07 14.54
CA VAL A 302 4.87 1.20 14.90
C VAL A 302 5.33 -0.03 15.68
N PHE A 303 4.62 -0.43 16.74
CA PHE A 303 4.99 -1.60 17.53
C PHE A 303 5.01 -2.90 16.72
N ALA A 304 4.19 -2.99 15.69
CA ALA A 304 4.13 -4.09 14.74
C ALA A 304 5.27 -4.08 13.69
N GLY A 305 6.09 -3.02 13.69
CA GLY A 305 7.30 -2.91 12.87
C GLY A 305 7.08 -2.41 11.44
N THR A 306 6.06 -1.59 11.17
CA THR A 306 5.82 -0.99 9.84
C THR A 306 7.03 -0.26 9.22
N GLN A 307 7.15 -0.27 7.90
CA GLN A 307 8.20 0.43 7.16
C GLN A 307 7.79 1.87 6.86
N ASP A 308 6.52 2.07 6.54
CA ASP A 308 5.95 3.35 6.15
C ASP A 308 4.61 3.53 6.86
N LEU A 309 4.36 4.72 7.40
CA LEU A 309 3.14 5.00 8.16
C LEU A 309 2.48 6.28 7.68
N GLN A 310 1.20 6.15 7.35
CA GLN A 310 0.24 7.23 7.20
C GLN A 310 -0.68 7.25 8.41
N ILE A 311 -0.97 8.46 8.89
CA ILE A 311 -1.87 8.71 10.00
C ILE A 311 -3.00 9.58 9.47
N GLN A 312 -4.20 9.04 9.48
CA GLN A 312 -5.43 9.77 9.16
C GLN A 312 -5.88 10.56 10.37
N THR A 313 -6.24 11.82 10.17
CA THR A 313 -6.80 12.74 11.17
C THR A 313 -7.92 13.54 10.51
N THR A 314 -8.76 14.22 11.28
CA THR A 314 -9.86 15.04 10.72
C THR A 314 -9.35 16.29 10.00
N ASN A 315 -8.17 16.78 10.38
CA ASN A 315 -7.62 18.00 9.81
C ASN A 315 -6.91 17.79 8.45
N ILE A 316 -7.47 18.39 7.39
CA ILE A 316 -6.95 18.40 6.01
C ILE A 316 -5.52 18.98 5.92
N VAL A 317 -5.10 19.83 6.87
CA VAL A 317 -3.77 20.45 6.86
C VAL A 317 -2.68 19.50 7.39
N ASN A 318 -3.03 18.29 7.86
CA ASN A 318 -2.09 17.25 8.28
C ASN A 318 -1.08 17.66 9.39
N VAL A 319 -1.40 18.69 10.19
CA VAL A 319 -0.54 19.15 11.29
C VAL A 319 -0.58 18.14 12.44
N GLU A 320 -1.77 17.62 12.74
CA GLU A 320 -1.99 16.64 13.80
C GLU A 320 -1.28 15.32 13.52
N SER A 321 -1.41 14.80 12.29
CA SER A 321 -0.71 13.58 11.86
C SER A 321 0.82 13.72 11.98
N GLN A 322 1.36 14.89 11.61
CA GLN A 322 2.78 15.21 11.79
C GLN A 322 3.20 15.25 13.27
N ASN A 323 2.38 15.87 14.12
CA ASN A 323 2.64 15.94 15.56
C ASN A 323 2.62 14.55 16.20
N ILE A 324 1.69 13.67 15.82
CA ILE A 324 1.68 12.28 16.30
C ILE A 324 2.97 11.56 15.90
N HIS A 325 3.42 11.68 14.65
CA HIS A 325 4.69 11.09 14.25
C HIS A 325 5.87 11.62 15.06
N ALA A 326 5.93 12.94 15.27
CA ALA A 326 7.00 13.58 16.03
C ALA A 326 6.98 13.11 17.49
N PHE A 327 5.80 13.11 18.13
CA PHE A 327 5.59 12.62 19.49
C PHE A 327 6.04 11.17 19.66
N LEU A 328 5.56 10.26 18.79
CA LEU A 328 5.95 8.85 18.83
C LEU A 328 7.47 8.69 18.67
N LYS A 329 8.11 9.40 17.73
CA LYS A 329 9.55 9.29 17.49
C LYS A 329 10.41 9.89 18.61
N ALA A 330 10.02 11.06 19.13
CA ALA A 330 10.86 11.86 20.01
C ALA A 330 10.65 11.57 21.51
N GLU A 331 9.42 11.29 21.93
CA GLU A 331 9.06 11.31 23.36
C GLU A 331 8.82 9.92 23.94
N THR A 332 8.27 8.99 23.16
CA THR A 332 7.84 7.69 23.69
C THR A 332 8.96 6.66 23.86
N GLN A 333 10.14 6.91 23.27
CA GLN A 333 11.23 5.94 23.17
C GLN A 333 10.87 4.62 22.47
N ILE A 334 9.76 4.59 21.70
CA ILE A 334 9.27 3.39 21.00
C ILE A 334 10.31 2.76 20.05
N THR A 335 11.27 3.55 19.57
CA THR A 335 12.33 3.12 18.65
C THR A 335 13.54 2.48 19.32
N LYS A 336 13.59 2.41 20.66
CA LYS A 336 14.77 1.94 21.42
C LYS A 336 14.94 0.42 21.47
N THR A 337 13.95 -0.36 21.05
CA THR A 337 14.03 -1.82 21.03
C THR A 337 13.33 -2.37 19.80
N VAL A 338 13.86 -3.47 19.27
CA VAL A 338 13.19 -4.24 18.23
C VAL A 338 12.10 -5.09 18.88
N ASP A 339 10.88 -4.99 18.34
CA ASP A 339 9.70 -5.77 18.73
C ASP A 339 9.58 -5.94 20.27
N PRO A 340 9.17 -4.87 20.97
CA PRO A 340 9.09 -4.86 22.44
C PRO A 340 8.09 -5.89 23.01
N TRP A 341 7.12 -6.33 22.21
CA TRP A 341 6.08 -7.26 22.63
C TRP A 341 6.49 -8.73 22.52
N ALA A 342 7.69 -9.01 21.98
CA ALA A 342 8.25 -10.34 21.93
C ALA A 342 8.25 -11.02 23.31
N GLY A 343 7.61 -12.19 23.40
CA GLY A 343 7.49 -12.99 24.61
C GLY A 343 6.29 -12.63 25.50
N SER A 344 5.42 -11.70 25.09
CA SER A 344 4.12 -11.47 25.74
C SER A 344 3.20 -12.67 25.53
N TYR A 345 2.71 -13.31 26.60
CA TYR A 345 1.85 -14.49 26.49
C TYR A 345 0.62 -14.25 25.62
N TYR A 346 0.03 -13.06 25.68
CA TYR A 346 -1.12 -12.69 24.87
C TYR A 346 -0.74 -12.51 23.40
N VAL A 347 0.23 -11.62 23.11
CA VAL A 347 0.59 -11.28 21.72
C VAL A 347 1.17 -12.49 20.97
N GLU A 348 1.99 -13.33 21.63
CA GLU A 348 2.52 -14.54 21.00
C GLU A 348 1.41 -15.57 20.70
N LYS A 349 0.46 -15.77 21.63
CA LYS A 349 -0.69 -16.66 21.41
C LYS A 349 -1.57 -16.13 20.28
N GLU A 350 -1.93 -14.86 20.31
CA GLU A 350 -2.78 -14.24 19.29
C GLU A 350 -2.10 -14.26 17.91
N THR A 351 -0.78 -13.99 17.85
CA THR A 351 0.00 -14.11 16.60
C THR A 351 -0.06 -15.54 16.05
N HIS A 352 0.01 -16.55 16.92
CA HIS A 352 -0.07 -17.95 16.53
C HIS A 352 -1.45 -18.32 16.00
N GLU A 353 -2.52 -17.92 16.70
CA GLU A 353 -3.90 -18.20 16.33
C GLU A 353 -4.26 -17.52 15.00
N LEU A 354 -3.94 -16.23 14.85
CA LEU A 354 -4.11 -15.49 13.60
C LEU A 354 -3.37 -16.18 12.45
N ALA A 355 -2.10 -16.56 12.64
CA ALA A 355 -1.33 -17.23 11.60
C ALA A 355 -1.96 -18.58 11.19
N LEU A 356 -2.36 -19.40 12.17
CA LEU A 356 -2.94 -20.73 11.92
C LEU A 356 -4.29 -20.62 11.20
N ASN A 357 -5.17 -19.75 11.67
CA ASN A 357 -6.51 -19.58 11.13
C ASN A 357 -6.47 -18.94 9.73
N THR A 358 -5.63 -17.92 9.54
CA THR A 358 -5.36 -17.34 8.21
C THR A 358 -4.85 -18.40 7.24
N TRP A 359 -3.91 -19.26 7.66
CA TRP A 359 -3.37 -20.30 6.79
C TRP A 359 -4.45 -21.28 6.32
N LYS A 360 -5.37 -21.67 7.20
CA LYS A 360 -6.53 -22.52 6.83
C LYS A 360 -7.39 -21.86 5.76
N LEU A 361 -7.65 -20.56 5.89
CA LEU A 361 -8.42 -19.79 4.90
C LEU A 361 -7.69 -19.75 3.54
N ILE A 362 -6.38 -19.51 3.53
CA ILE A 362 -5.58 -19.52 2.30
C ILE A 362 -5.62 -20.91 1.64
N GLU A 363 -5.49 -21.99 2.41
CA GLU A 363 -5.59 -23.36 1.90
C GLU A 363 -6.97 -23.66 1.33
N GLU A 364 -8.03 -23.15 1.96
CA GLU A 364 -9.40 -23.26 1.46
C GLU A 364 -9.56 -22.53 0.12
N PHE A 365 -9.15 -21.26 0.03
CA PHE A 365 -9.23 -20.48 -1.21
C PHE A 365 -8.45 -21.14 -2.35
N GLN A 366 -7.26 -21.69 -2.07
CA GLN A 366 -6.47 -22.41 -3.07
C GLN A 366 -7.14 -23.71 -3.54
N LYS A 367 -7.89 -24.38 -2.67
CA LYS A 367 -8.54 -25.65 -2.97
C LYS A 367 -9.84 -25.46 -3.77
N THR A 368 -10.64 -24.47 -3.40
CA THR A 368 -11.95 -24.22 -4.04
C THR A 368 -11.82 -23.33 -5.26
N GLY A 369 -10.86 -22.41 -5.27
CA GLY A 369 -10.82 -21.28 -6.20
C GLY A 369 -11.87 -20.21 -5.87
N ASP A 370 -12.69 -20.44 -4.84
CA ASP A 370 -13.79 -19.59 -4.43
C ASP A 370 -13.39 -18.80 -3.18
N ILE A 371 -13.66 -17.49 -3.22
CA ILE A 371 -13.62 -16.61 -2.06
C ILE A 371 -15.03 -16.66 -1.41
N PRO A 372 -15.18 -16.48 -0.08
CA PRO A 372 -16.47 -16.46 0.60
C PRO A 372 -17.54 -15.59 -0.08
N GLU A 373 -18.80 -16.01 0.01
CA GLU A 373 -19.95 -15.43 -0.72
C GLU A 373 -20.21 -13.95 -0.39
N ASP A 374 -19.95 -13.55 0.86
CA ASP A 374 -19.96 -12.15 1.29
C ASP A 374 -18.91 -11.32 0.54
N ILE A 375 -17.70 -11.85 0.37
CA ILE A 375 -16.67 -11.22 -0.47
C ILE A 375 -17.06 -11.24 -1.95
N GLN A 376 -17.64 -12.32 -2.46
CA GLN A 376 -18.09 -12.37 -3.86
C GLN A 376 -19.15 -11.30 -4.17
N SER A 377 -20.07 -11.09 -3.24
CA SER A 377 -21.09 -10.04 -3.32
C SER A 377 -20.44 -8.65 -3.36
N GLU A 378 -19.44 -8.42 -2.52
CA GLU A 378 -18.67 -7.17 -2.50
C GLU A 378 -17.85 -6.97 -3.77
N LEU A 379 -17.22 -8.02 -4.30
CA LEU A 379 -16.53 -7.98 -5.60
C LEU A 379 -17.50 -7.63 -6.74
N ALA A 380 -18.75 -8.10 -6.68
CA ALA A 380 -19.77 -7.76 -7.67
C ALA A 380 -20.16 -6.27 -7.59
N THR A 381 -20.30 -5.70 -6.39
CA THR A 381 -20.52 -4.26 -6.20
C THR A 381 -19.32 -3.44 -6.67
N TYR A 382 -18.11 -3.87 -6.32
CA TYR A 382 -16.87 -3.21 -6.74
C TYR A 382 -16.80 -3.10 -8.27
N LYS A 383 -17.02 -4.21 -8.99
CA LYS A 383 -17.06 -4.26 -10.46
C LYS A 383 -18.05 -3.28 -11.09
N SER A 384 -19.20 -3.07 -10.44
CA SER A 384 -20.21 -2.14 -10.92
C SER A 384 -19.81 -0.66 -10.78
N ALA A 385 -18.92 -0.36 -9.83
CA ALA A 385 -18.42 0.99 -9.56
C ALA A 385 -17.16 1.34 -10.37
N THR A 386 -16.42 0.36 -10.89
CA THR A 386 -15.11 0.56 -11.55
C THR A 386 -15.21 1.13 -12.97
N ILE A 387 -16.41 1.21 -13.58
CA ILE A 387 -16.57 1.78 -14.93
C ILE A 387 -16.52 3.31 -14.81
N PRO A 388 -15.47 3.98 -15.30
CA PRO A 388 -15.34 5.41 -15.11
C PRO A 388 -16.39 6.15 -15.94
N HIS A 389 -17.26 6.93 -15.28
CA HIS A 389 -18.15 7.88 -15.95
C HIS A 389 -17.32 9.04 -16.52
N THR A 390 -16.90 8.94 -17.79
CA THR A 390 -16.34 10.08 -18.54
C THR A 390 -17.47 10.94 -19.12
N ASP A 391 -18.45 11.34 -18.31
CA ASP A 391 -19.63 12.07 -18.80
C ASP A 391 -19.34 13.55 -19.11
N SER A 392 -18.12 14.03 -18.82
CA SER A 392 -17.64 15.32 -19.31
C SER A 392 -16.24 15.23 -19.91
N LEU A 393 -16.15 15.22 -21.24
CA LEU A 393 -14.89 15.56 -21.91
C LEU A 393 -14.57 17.02 -21.56
N LYS A 394 -13.49 17.24 -20.83
CA LYS A 394 -12.87 18.56 -20.79
C LYS A 394 -12.12 18.74 -22.10
N ASN A 395 -12.35 19.87 -22.76
CA ASN A 395 -11.64 20.19 -24.01
C ASN A 395 -10.15 20.35 -23.72
N GLY A 396 -9.30 19.82 -24.60
CA GLY A 396 -7.85 20.06 -24.56
C GLY A 396 -7.49 21.53 -24.83
N PRO A 397 -6.18 21.86 -24.79
CA PRO A 397 -5.71 23.22 -25.08
C PRO A 397 -6.24 23.74 -26.41
N SER A 398 -6.69 25.00 -26.46
CA SER A 398 -7.38 25.58 -27.63
C SER A 398 -6.48 25.73 -28.87
N ASP A 399 -5.17 25.68 -28.68
CA ASP A 399 -4.13 25.88 -29.69
C ASP A 399 -3.49 24.57 -30.19
N ARG A 400 -3.98 23.40 -29.74
CA ARG A 400 -3.44 22.10 -30.14
C ARG A 400 -3.76 21.73 -31.59
N ASP A 401 -2.90 20.91 -32.20
CA ASP A 401 -3.15 20.34 -33.54
C ASP A 401 -4.09 19.14 -33.44
N GLU A 402 -5.39 19.38 -33.64
CA GLU A 402 -6.44 18.34 -33.60
C GLU A 402 -6.19 17.17 -34.57
N LYS A 403 -5.53 17.40 -35.72
CA LYS A 403 -5.21 16.31 -36.66
C LYS A 403 -4.11 15.43 -36.10
N ALA A 404 -3.10 16.03 -35.48
CA ALA A 404 -2.00 15.29 -34.86
C ALA A 404 -2.50 14.48 -33.64
N VAL A 405 -3.33 15.09 -32.79
CA VAL A 405 -4.00 14.41 -31.66
C VAL A 405 -4.81 13.21 -32.15
N SER A 406 -5.71 13.42 -33.12
CA SER A 406 -6.55 12.36 -33.67
C SER A 406 -5.72 11.21 -34.26
N SER A 407 -4.65 11.53 -34.99
CA SER A 407 -3.78 10.52 -35.59
C SER A 407 -3.04 9.70 -34.53
N ALA A 408 -2.58 10.34 -33.45
CA ALA A 408 -1.89 9.66 -32.36
C ALA A 408 -2.85 8.77 -31.54
N LEU A 409 -4.09 9.22 -31.31
CA LEU A 409 -5.13 8.44 -30.64
C LEU A 409 -5.54 7.20 -31.45
N ILE A 410 -5.67 7.32 -32.78
CA ILE A 410 -5.93 6.17 -33.67
C ILE A 410 -4.80 5.14 -33.56
N ASN A 411 -3.55 5.59 -33.54
CA ASN A 411 -2.40 4.69 -33.38
C ASN A 411 -2.40 4.00 -32.02
N LEU A 412 -2.75 4.72 -30.94
CA LEU A 412 -2.89 4.13 -29.61
C LEU A 412 -4.00 3.07 -29.57
N GLU A 413 -5.15 3.34 -30.19
CA GLU A 413 -6.26 2.38 -30.27
C GLU A 413 -5.86 1.09 -31.00
N ASP A 414 -5.05 1.21 -32.07
CA ASP A 414 -4.53 0.05 -32.80
C ASP A 414 -3.56 -0.79 -31.95
N GLU A 415 -2.67 -0.14 -31.20
CA GLU A 415 -1.71 -0.81 -30.32
C GLU A 415 -2.39 -1.51 -29.14
N LEU A 416 -3.45 -0.92 -28.58
CA LEU A 416 -4.27 -1.56 -27.53
C LEU A 416 -4.89 -2.88 -28.00
N LYS A 417 -5.22 -2.99 -29.30
CA LYS A 417 -5.79 -4.22 -29.90
C LYS A 417 -4.74 -5.27 -30.22
N HIS A 418 -3.54 -4.86 -30.63
CA HIS A 418 -2.57 -5.77 -31.26
C HIS A 418 -1.28 -6.01 -30.46
N ASN A 419 -0.81 -5.05 -29.67
CA ASN A 419 0.50 -5.16 -29.00
C ASN A 419 0.55 -4.42 -27.67
N ARG A 420 0.36 -5.16 -26.57
CA ARG A 420 0.31 -4.60 -25.21
C ARG A 420 1.66 -4.01 -24.73
N ASN A 421 2.78 -4.41 -25.31
CA ASN A 421 4.12 -4.00 -24.85
C ASN A 421 4.51 -2.59 -25.32
N THR A 422 3.87 -2.09 -26.38
CA THR A 422 4.15 -0.78 -26.99
C THR A 422 3.12 0.28 -26.60
N VAL A 423 2.09 -0.09 -25.84
CA VAL A 423 0.98 0.79 -25.43
C VAL A 423 1.49 2.06 -24.76
N LEU A 424 2.37 1.97 -23.76
CA LEU A 424 2.92 3.15 -23.08
C LEU A 424 3.67 4.10 -24.04
N LYS A 425 4.42 3.56 -25.00
CA LYS A 425 5.11 4.36 -26.02
C LYS A 425 4.14 5.16 -26.87
N SER A 426 3.07 4.52 -27.31
CA SER A 426 2.02 5.16 -28.10
C SER A 426 1.21 6.18 -27.29
N THR A 427 0.98 5.91 -26.00
CA THR A 427 0.37 6.89 -25.09
C THR A 427 1.26 8.11 -24.89
N ILE A 428 2.57 7.95 -24.71
CA ILE A 428 3.53 9.07 -24.65
C ILE A 428 3.46 9.90 -25.94
N ALA A 429 3.38 9.26 -27.10
CA ALA A 429 3.22 9.96 -28.37
C ALA A 429 1.91 10.76 -28.44
N ALA A 430 0.79 10.22 -27.94
CA ALA A 430 -0.48 10.95 -27.86
C ALA A 430 -0.38 12.15 -26.91
N VAL A 431 0.24 11.97 -25.74
CA VAL A 431 0.50 13.04 -24.76
C VAL A 431 1.39 14.14 -25.34
N LYS A 432 2.45 13.81 -26.08
CA LYS A 432 3.31 14.79 -26.80
C LYS A 432 2.52 15.64 -27.78
N ASN A 433 1.43 15.10 -28.34
CA ASN A 433 0.51 15.82 -29.21
C ASN A 433 -0.61 16.54 -28.44
N GLN A 434 -0.56 16.60 -27.11
CA GLN A 434 -1.56 17.24 -26.24
C GLN A 434 -2.91 16.52 -26.17
N ALA A 435 -2.90 15.18 -26.27
CA ALA A 435 -4.07 14.38 -25.91
C ALA A 435 -4.36 14.51 -24.41
N THR A 436 -5.64 14.63 -24.06
CA THR A 436 -6.08 14.75 -22.66
C THR A 436 -6.22 13.39 -21.99
N LEU A 437 -6.28 13.39 -20.66
CA LEU A 437 -6.53 12.19 -19.87
C LEU A 437 -7.86 11.55 -20.28
N SER A 438 -8.92 12.35 -20.41
CA SER A 438 -10.24 11.85 -20.79
C SER A 438 -10.27 11.24 -22.19
N GLU A 439 -9.51 11.79 -23.15
CA GLU A 439 -9.41 11.24 -24.50
C GLU A 439 -8.74 9.86 -24.51
N ILE A 440 -7.66 9.71 -23.74
CA ILE A 440 -6.93 8.44 -23.64
C ILE A 440 -7.77 7.40 -22.91
N VAL A 441 -8.40 7.76 -21.79
CA VAL A 441 -9.24 6.85 -20.97
C VAL A 441 -10.40 6.29 -21.78
N LYS A 442 -11.00 7.08 -22.67
CA LYS A 442 -12.07 6.61 -23.57
C LYS A 442 -11.65 5.47 -24.50
N LEU A 443 -10.36 5.34 -24.82
CA LEU A 443 -9.85 4.24 -25.63
C LEU A 443 -9.56 2.98 -24.81
N LEU A 444 -9.46 3.12 -23.48
CA LEU A 444 -9.20 2.02 -22.55
C LEU A 444 -10.48 1.27 -22.17
N ASN A 445 -11.62 1.95 -22.28
CA ASN A 445 -12.97 1.40 -22.15
C ASN A 445 -13.46 0.83 -23.49
#